data_AF-A0AAV0NSC2-F1
#
_entry.id   AF-A0AAV0NSC2-F1
#
_cell.length_a   1.000
_cell.length_b   1.000
_cell.length_c   1.000
_cell.angle_alpha   90.00
_cell.angle_beta   90.00
_cell.angle_gamma   90.00
#
_symmetry.space_group_name_H-M   'P 1'
#
loop_
_entity.id
_entity.type
_entity.pdbx_description
1 polymer ?
#
loop_
_entity_poly.entity_id
_entity_poly.type
_entity_poly.pdbx_seq_one_letter_code
_entity_poly.pdbx_strand_id
1 'polypeptide(L)'
;MSIAFLDPGNLEGDLQSGAIAGYSLLWLLMWATAVGLLIQMLSARLGVATGRHLAELCRAEYPTWARMLLWIMAELALIGADIQEVIGSAIAIKILSNGYLPLWAGVVITALDW
;
A
#
# COMPACT_ATOMS: atom_id res chain seq x y z
N MET A 1 7.78 3.43 7.38
CA MET A 1 7.23 3.29 6.01
C MET A 1 7.62 1.97 5.34
N SER A 2 8.19 0.98 6.05
CA SER A 2 8.38 -0.39 5.50
C SER A 2 7.18 -1.30 5.73
N ILE A 3 6.23 -0.89 6.59
CA ILE A 3 5.01 -1.65 6.89
C ILE A 3 4.08 -1.73 5.66
N ALA A 4 4.01 -0.67 4.84
CA ALA A 4 3.17 -0.60 3.65
C ALA A 4 3.53 -1.62 2.55
N PHE A 5 4.77 -2.13 2.54
CA PHE A 5 5.14 -3.21 1.63
C PHE A 5 4.68 -4.59 2.10
N LEU A 6 4.27 -4.70 3.36
CA LEU A 6 3.69 -5.89 3.97
C LEU A 6 2.16 -5.77 4.07
N ASP A 7 1.55 -4.84 3.33
CA ASP A 7 0.11 -4.73 3.30
C ASP A 7 -0.50 -5.99 2.70
N PRO A 8 -1.66 -6.44 3.22
CA PRO A 8 -2.27 -7.71 2.84
C PRO A 8 -2.52 -7.83 1.35
N GLY A 9 -2.80 -6.74 0.64
CA GLY A 9 -2.97 -6.75 -0.81
C GLY A 9 -1.69 -7.01 -1.60
N ASN A 10 -0.53 -6.53 -1.14
CA ASN A 10 0.75 -6.84 -1.76
C ASN A 10 1.11 -8.34 -1.54
N LEU A 11 0.86 -8.85 -0.33
CA LEU A 11 1.05 -10.26 0.01
C LEU A 11 0.12 -11.18 -0.80
N GLU A 12 -1.14 -10.81 -0.98
CA GLU A 12 -2.09 -11.59 -1.80
C GLU A 12 -1.66 -11.65 -3.27
N GLY A 13 -1.26 -10.52 -3.85
CA GLY A 13 -0.77 -10.45 -5.22
C GLY A 13 0.51 -11.26 -5.44
N ASP A 14 1.47 -11.17 -4.51
CA ASP A 14 2.72 -11.92 -4.56
C ASP A 14 2.48 -13.43 -4.37
N LEU A 15 1.58 -13.83 -3.47
CA LEU A 15 1.21 -15.23 -3.27
C LEU A 15 0.45 -15.80 -4.46
N GLN A 16 -0.47 -15.04 -5.06
CA GLN A 16 -1.24 -15.48 -6.22
C GLN A 16 -0.33 -15.62 -7.45
N SER A 17 0.55 -14.65 -7.69
CA SER A 17 1.52 -14.71 -8.78
C SER A 17 2.56 -15.83 -8.57
N GLY A 18 3.00 -16.06 -7.34
CA GLY A 18 3.85 -17.18 -6.95
C GLY A 18 3.18 -18.54 -7.07
N ALA A 19 1.87 -18.65 -6.81
CA ALA A 19 1.11 -19.89 -6.99
C ALA A 19 0.98 -20.28 -8.48
N ILE A 20 0.90 -19.30 -9.39
CA ILE A 20 0.74 -19.53 -10.83
C ILE A 20 2.09 -19.76 -11.52
N ALA A 21 3.10 -18.96 -11.19
CA ALA A 21 4.39 -18.94 -11.90
C ALA A 21 5.57 -19.53 -11.10
N GLY A 22 5.31 -20.01 -9.88
CA GLY A 22 6.30 -20.63 -9.02
C GLY A 22 7.45 -19.69 -8.65
N TYR A 23 8.65 -20.26 -8.52
CA TYR A 23 9.85 -19.51 -8.12
C TYR A 23 10.42 -18.58 -9.19
N SER A 24 9.83 -18.55 -10.40
CA SER A 24 10.38 -17.75 -11.50
C SER A 24 10.29 -16.24 -11.29
N LEU A 25 9.38 -15.77 -10.41
CA LEU A 25 9.17 -14.34 -10.16
C LEU A 25 10.03 -13.78 -9.02
N LEU A 26 10.75 -14.61 -8.26
CA LEU A 26 11.54 -14.17 -7.11
C LEU A 26 12.58 -13.11 -7.48
N TRP A 27 13.23 -13.26 -8.63
CA TRP A 27 14.17 -12.26 -9.15
C TRP A 27 13.48 -10.91 -9.41
N LEU A 28 12.28 -10.94 -10.01
CA LEU A 28 11.51 -9.74 -10.32
C LEU A 28 11.07 -9.03 -9.02
N LEU A 29 10.58 -9.79 -8.05
CA LEU A 29 10.19 -9.30 -6.72
C LEU A 29 11.37 -8.65 -6.00
N MET A 30 12.56 -9.24 -6.09
CA MET A 30 13.78 -8.68 -5.52
C MET A 30 14.15 -7.33 -6.14
N TRP A 31 14.00 -7.15 -7.45
CA TRP A 31 14.22 -5.84 -8.08
C TRP A 31 13.16 -4.81 -7.73
N ALA A 32 11.89 -5.22 -7.71
CA ALA A 32 10.80 -4.34 -7.35
C ALA A 32 11.00 -3.77 -5.94
N THR A 33 11.37 -4.62 -4.98
CA THR A 33 11.68 -4.20 -3.60
C THR A 33 12.94 -3.34 -3.51
N ALA A 34 14.01 -3.66 -4.25
CA ALA A 34 15.22 -2.84 -4.28
C ALA A 34 14.98 -1.42 -4.83
N VAL A 35 14.24 -1.30 -5.94
CA VAL A 35 13.87 0.01 -6.51
C VAL A 35 12.94 0.77 -5.56
N GLY A 36 11.99 0.08 -4.92
CA GLY A 36 11.13 0.66 -3.89
C GLY A 36 11.93 1.29 -2.75
N LEU A 37 12.93 0.58 -2.21
CA LEU A 37 13.82 1.09 -1.18
C LEU A 37 14.62 2.31 -1.64
N LEU A 38 15.13 2.30 -2.87
CA LEU A 38 15.85 3.44 -3.43
C LEU A 38 14.96 4.69 -3.51
N ILE A 39 13.73 4.55 -4.00
CA ILE A 39 12.77 5.66 -4.09
C ILE A 39 12.38 6.17 -2.70
N GLN A 40 12.21 5.28 -1.72
CA GLN A 40 11.95 5.67 -0.34
C GLN A 40 13.12 6.45 0.28
N MET A 41 14.36 6.01 0.05
CA MET A 41 15.55 6.73 0.52
C MET A 41 15.65 8.12 -0.13
N LEU A 42 15.38 8.25 -1.43
CA LEU A 42 15.36 9.54 -2.11
C LEU A 42 14.28 10.46 -1.55
N SER A 43 13.08 9.93 -1.32
CA SER A 43 11.96 10.69 -0.73
C SER A 43 12.28 11.17 0.68
N ALA A 44 12.91 10.32 1.50
CA ALA A 44 13.36 10.68 2.84
C ALA A 44 14.46 11.76 2.80
N ARG A 45 15.45 11.62 1.90
CA ARG A 45 16.51 12.63 1.73
C ARG A 45 15.96 13.95 1.23
N LEU A 46 14.98 13.93 0.32
CA LEU A 46 14.29 15.12 -0.15
C LEU A 46 13.57 15.83 1.01
N GLY A 47 12.81 15.09 1.81
CA GLY A 47 12.10 15.63 2.98
C GLY A 47 13.05 16.21 4.03
N VAL A 48 14.19 15.55 4.30
CA VAL A 48 15.20 16.05 5.24
C VAL A 48 15.94 17.27 4.70
N ALA A 49 16.26 17.31 3.40
CA ALA A 49 17.02 18.41 2.81
C ALA A 49 16.17 19.68 2.58
N THR A 50 14.90 19.52 2.23
CA THR A 50 14.01 20.65 1.92
C THR A 50 13.08 21.03 3.08
N GLY A 51 12.91 20.15 4.07
CA GLY A 51 11.97 20.34 5.19
C GLY A 51 10.49 20.35 4.77
N ARG A 52 10.20 19.98 3.51
CA ARG A 52 8.87 20.03 2.90
C ARG A 52 8.47 18.67 2.37
N HIS A 53 7.16 18.42 2.32
CA HIS A 53 6.64 17.17 1.78
C HIS A 53 6.73 17.15 0.25
N LEU A 54 6.84 15.96 -0.33
CA LEU A 54 6.93 15.76 -1.78
C LEU A 54 5.74 16.39 -2.52
N ALA A 55 4.55 16.32 -1.91
CA ALA A 55 3.34 16.98 -2.41
C ALA A 55 3.43 18.52 -2.41
N GLU A 56 4.13 19.12 -1.45
CA GLU A 56 4.34 20.58 -1.40
C GLU A 56 5.33 21.06 -2.46
N LEU A 57 6.39 20.28 -2.72
CA LEU A 57 7.31 20.54 -3.83
C LEU A 57 6.58 20.43 -5.17
N CYS A 58 5.81 19.35 -5.39
CA CYS A 58 5.01 19.23 -6.61
C CYS A 58 4.01 20.38 -6.75
N ARG A 59 3.40 20.85 -5.65
CA ARG A 59 2.49 22.00 -5.68
C ARG A 59 3.19 23.32 -6.03
N ALA A 60 4.45 23.47 -5.67
CA ALA A 60 5.23 24.67 -5.98
C ALA A 60 5.74 24.69 -7.43
N GLU A 61 6.10 23.53 -7.97
CA GLU A 61 6.69 23.40 -9.32
C GLU A 61 5.63 23.27 -10.43
N TYR A 62 4.50 22.61 -10.17
CA TYR A 62 3.52 22.28 -11.21
C TYR A 62 2.36 23.28 -11.33
N PRO A 63 1.83 23.49 -12.55
CA PRO A 63 0.63 24.28 -12.78
C PRO A 63 -0.61 23.65 -12.12
N THR A 64 -1.62 24.48 -11.84
CA THR A 64 -2.84 24.12 -11.09
C THR A 64 -3.60 22.92 -11.64
N TRP A 65 -3.60 22.69 -12.96
CA TRP A 65 -4.23 21.54 -13.59
C TRP A 65 -3.52 20.22 -13.24
N ALA A 66 -2.18 20.20 -13.31
CA ALA A 66 -1.37 19.02 -13.01
C ALA A 66 -1.44 18.69 -11.52
N ARG A 67 -1.48 19.70 -10.66
CA ARG A 67 -1.68 19.53 -9.21
C ARG A 67 -3.01 18.83 -8.89
N MET A 68 -4.12 19.23 -9.51
CA MET A 68 -5.41 18.57 -9.28
C MET A 68 -5.41 17.12 -9.75
N LEU A 69 -4.79 16.84 -10.90
CA LEU A 69 -4.71 15.48 -11.42
C LEU A 69 -3.86 14.59 -10.50
N LEU A 70 -2.71 15.07 -10.04
CA LEU A 70 -1.87 14.37 -9.06
C LEU A 70 -2.61 14.14 -7.74
N TRP A 71 -3.38 15.12 -7.28
CA TRP A 71 -4.18 14.98 -6.07
C TRP A 71 -5.26 13.90 -6.22
N ILE A 72 -6.02 13.89 -7.32
CA ILE A 72 -7.05 12.87 -7.59
C ILE A 72 -6.41 11.47 -7.66
N MET A 73 -5.28 11.33 -8.36
CA MET A 73 -4.58 10.04 -8.46
C MET A 73 -4.08 9.54 -7.10
N ALA A 74 -3.53 10.45 -6.28
CA ALA A 74 -3.09 10.11 -4.92
C ALA A 74 -4.26 9.71 -4.02
N GLU A 75 -5.38 10.44 -4.08
CA GLU A 75 -6.58 10.13 -3.31
C GLU A 75 -7.16 8.75 -3.70
N LEU A 76 -7.26 8.47 -5.01
CA LEU A 76 -7.70 7.16 -5.50
C LEU A 76 -6.77 6.02 -5.07
N ALA A 77 -5.45 6.25 -5.07
CA ALA A 77 -4.48 5.28 -4.60
C ALA A 77 -4.62 5.02 -3.08
N LEU A 78 -4.86 6.08 -2.29
CA LEU A 78 -5.07 5.98 -0.85
C LEU A 78 -6.34 5.18 -0.53
N ILE A 79 -7.46 5.47 -1.20
CA ILE A 79 -8.71 4.72 -1.06
C ILE A 79 -8.50 3.24 -1.44
N GLY A 80 -7.74 2.98 -2.50
CA GLY A 80 -7.42 1.62 -2.92
C GLY A 80 -6.62 0.84 -1.87
N ALA A 81 -5.64 1.48 -1.24
CA ALA A 81 -4.86 0.86 -0.16
C ALA A 81 -5.73 0.57 1.07
N ASP A 82 -6.58 1.52 1.48
CA ASP A 82 -7.49 1.38 2.61
C ASP A 82 -8.48 0.21 2.43
N ILE A 83 -9.06 0.08 1.22
CA ILE A 83 -9.92 -1.06 0.89
C ILE A 83 -9.19 -2.40 1.05
N GLN A 84 -7.93 -2.49 0.62
CA GLN A 84 -7.15 -3.73 0.74
C GLN A 84 -6.81 -4.04 2.19
N GLU A 85 -6.48 -3.04 3.00
CA GLU A 85 -6.21 -3.20 4.43
C GLU A 85 -7.44 -3.74 5.18
N VAL A 86 -8.62 -3.17 4.93
CA VAL A 86 -9.89 -3.63 5.53
C VAL A 86 -10.20 -5.08 5.14
N ILE A 87 -10.02 -5.43 3.86
CA ILE A 87 -10.27 -6.80 3.37
C ILE A 87 -9.28 -7.78 4.00
N GLY A 88 -8.00 -7.45 4.02
CA GLY A 88 -6.94 -8.29 4.59
C GLY A 88 -7.14 -8.55 6.07
N SER A 89 -7.45 -7.51 6.85
CA SER A 89 -7.73 -7.61 8.28
C SER A 89 -9.00 -8.44 8.55
N ALA A 90 -10.04 -8.30 7.73
CA ALA A 90 -11.25 -9.13 7.85
C ALA A 90 -10.97 -10.63 7.58
N ILE A 91 -10.14 -10.94 6.58
CA ILE A 91 -9.71 -12.32 6.29
C ILE A 91 -8.82 -12.87 7.42
N ALA A 92 -7.89 -12.06 7.94
CA ALA A 92 -7.04 -12.44 9.06
C ALA A 92 -7.87 -12.79 10.30
N ILE A 93 -8.86 -11.97 10.67
CA ILE A 93 -9.76 -12.22 11.81
C ILE A 93 -10.57 -13.52 11.62
N LYS A 94 -11.04 -13.79 10.40
CA LYS A 94 -11.77 -15.03 10.06
C LYS A 94 -10.90 -16.27 10.28
N ILE A 95 -9.63 -16.22 9.87
CA ILE A 95 -8.68 -17.33 10.02
C ILE A 95 -8.28 -17.48 11.49
N LEU A 96 -7.97 -16.39 12.19
CA LEU A 96 -7.56 -16.41 13.60
C LEU A 96 -8.67 -16.95 14.51
N SER A 97 -9.92 -16.66 14.19
CA SER A 97 -11.10 -17.17 14.90
C SER A 97 -11.44 -18.63 14.53
N ASN A 98 -10.64 -19.29 13.68
CA ASN A 98 -10.76 -20.69 13.30
C ASN A 98 -12.19 -21.09 12.86
N GLY A 99 -12.89 -20.16 12.19
CA GLY A 99 -14.26 -20.33 11.70
C GLY A 99 -15.40 -20.03 12.71
N TYR A 100 -15.12 -19.62 13.94
CA TYR A 100 -16.15 -19.28 14.93
C TYR A 100 -16.79 -17.89 14.72
N LEU A 101 -16.08 -16.94 14.11
CA LEU A 101 -16.65 -15.63 13.74
C LEU A 101 -17.00 -15.58 12.25
N PRO A 102 -18.25 -15.26 11.88
CA PRO A 102 -18.65 -15.04 10.50
C PRO A 102 -18.00 -13.77 9.92
N LEU A 103 -17.69 -13.78 8.62
CA LEU A 103 -17.03 -12.70 7.88
C LEU A 103 -17.63 -11.31 8.14
N TRP A 104 -18.95 -11.22 8.28
CA TRP A 104 -19.66 -9.97 8.58
C TRP A 104 -19.30 -9.36 9.94
N ALA A 105 -19.05 -10.19 10.97
CA ALA A 105 -18.62 -9.69 12.27
C ALA A 105 -17.18 -9.17 12.25
N GLY A 106 -16.30 -9.83 11.48
CA GLY A 106 -14.93 -9.36 11.25
C GLY A 106 -14.88 -7.99 10.55
N VAL A 107 -15.70 -7.82 9.50
CA VAL A 107 -15.81 -6.55 8.74
C VAL A 107 -16.37 -5.41 9.59
N VAL A 108 -17.32 -5.67 10.49
CA VAL A 108 -17.85 -4.63 11.40
C VAL A 108 -16.81 -4.18 12.42
N ILE A 109 -15.95 -5.10 12.90
CA ILE A 109 -14.88 -4.78 13.85
C ILE A 109 -13.76 -3.99 13.18
N THR A 110 -13.34 -4.36 11.96
CA THR A 110 -12.34 -3.57 11.21
C THR A 110 -12.90 -2.24 10.70
N ALA A 111 -14.19 -2.14 10.38
CA ALA A 111 -14.82 -0.86 10.07
C ALA A 111 -14.96 0.06 11.30
N LEU A 112 -14.78 -0.45 12.52
CA LEU A 112 -14.72 0.31 13.76
C LEU A 112 -13.28 0.65 14.18
N ASP A 113 -12.27 0.15 13.48
CA ASP A 113 -10.85 0.47 13.67
C ASP A 113 -10.51 1.78 12.95
N TRP A 114 -11.22 2.85 13.34
CA TRP A 114 -10.99 4.23 12.92
C TRP A 114 -10.07 4.95 13.91
#